data_AF-A0A7K4INW4-F1
#
_entry.id   AF-A0A7K4INW4-F1
#
_cell.length_a   1.000
_cell.length_b   1.000
_cell.length_c   1.000
_cell.angle_alpha   90.00
_cell.angle_beta   90.00
_cell.angle_gamma   90.00
#
_symmetry.space_group_name_H-M   'P 1'
#
loop_
_entity.id
_entity.type
_entity.pdbx_description
1 polymer ?
#
loop_
_entity_poly.entity_id
_entity_poly.type
_entity_poly.pdbx_seq_one_letter_code
_entity_poly.pdbx_strand_id
1 'polypeptide(L)'
;MIWLCFTVGLFLWFVGEAIWMGYAVILGVEIPYPSVADAFWLIGYIPLFVALYLYVRLFGAALTRKDLVVSLAATIILASIKGKLGKSWLLINASILSNVAGDMLFSYTTAQNTYYNDHLLDLLFLYGYIFFLLASYIHTKEL
;
A
#
# COMPACT_ATOMS: atom_id res chain seq x y z
N MET A 1 4.00 -22.59 -10.18
CA MET A 1 3.54 -22.49 -8.78
C MET A 1 3.50 -21.04 -8.28
N ILE A 2 4.59 -20.25 -8.38
CA ILE A 2 4.62 -18.83 -7.96
C ILE A 2 3.45 -18.03 -8.52
N TRP A 3 3.29 -18.03 -9.85
CA TRP A 3 2.22 -17.29 -10.53
C TRP A 3 0.82 -17.74 -10.12
N LEU A 4 0.63 -19.04 -9.87
CA LEU A 4 -0.66 -19.57 -9.41
C LEU A 4 -0.99 -19.03 -8.01
N CYS A 5 -0.06 -19.11 -7.06
CA CYS A 5 -0.25 -18.57 -5.71
C CYS A 5 -0.50 -17.05 -5.75
N PHE A 6 0.24 -16.32 -6.60
CA PHE A 6 0.06 -14.90 -6.77
C PHE A 6 -1.33 -14.54 -7.33
N THR A 7 -1.76 -15.23 -8.40
CA THR A 7 -3.09 -15.02 -8.99
C THR A 7 -4.21 -15.36 -8.02
N VAL A 8 -4.12 -16.47 -7.27
CA VAL A 8 -5.12 -16.84 -6.26
C VAL A 8 -5.19 -15.80 -5.15
N GLY A 9 -4.04 -15.34 -4.66
CA GLY A 9 -3.97 -14.32 -3.63
C GLY A 9 -4.53 -12.98 -4.07
N LEU A 10 -4.18 -12.52 -5.27
CA LEU A 10 -4.75 -11.30 -5.86
C LEU A 10 -6.25 -11.41 -6.09
N PHE A 11 -6.72 -12.57 -6.55
CA PHE A 11 -8.15 -12.79 -6.77
C PHE A 11 -8.93 -12.72 -5.46
N LEU A 12 -8.44 -13.36 -4.39
CA LEU A 12 -9.07 -13.29 -3.07
C LEU A 12 -9.05 -11.87 -2.50
N TRP A 13 -7.92 -11.16 -2.64
CA TRP A 13 -7.82 -9.76 -2.23
C TRP A 13 -8.82 -8.88 -2.98
N PHE A 14 -8.93 -9.06 -4.31
CA PHE A 14 -9.91 -8.35 -5.15
C PHE A 14 -11.36 -8.63 -4.72
N VAL A 15 -11.68 -9.86 -4.31
CA VAL A 15 -13.01 -10.18 -3.76
C VAL A 15 -13.27 -9.42 -2.46
N GLY A 16 -12.27 -9.30 -1.58
CA GLY A 16 -12.36 -8.47 -0.36
C GLY A 16 -12.65 -7.00 -0.69
N GLU A 17 -11.90 -6.41 -1.63
CA GLU A 17 -12.14 -5.04 -2.12
C GLU A 17 -13.54 -4.86 -2.71
N ALA A 18 -14.01 -5.82 -3.52
CA ALA A 18 -15.34 -5.75 -4.13
C ALA A 18 -16.46 -5.80 -3.08
N ILE A 19 -16.30 -6.59 -2.02
CA ILE A 19 -17.23 -6.65 -0.89
C ILE A 19 -17.21 -5.32 -0.14
N TRP A 20 -16.03 -4.81 0.22
CA TRP A 20 -15.88 -3.53 0.90
C TRP A 20 -16.50 -2.38 0.10
N MET A 21 -16.25 -2.33 -1.22
CA MET A 21 -16.85 -1.35 -2.12
C MET A 21 -18.39 -1.44 -2.11
N GLY A 22 -18.95 -2.65 -2.04
CA GLY A 22 -20.39 -2.84 -1.89
C GLY A 22 -20.94 -2.18 -0.61
N TYR A 23 -20.26 -2.32 0.52
CA TYR A 23 -20.66 -1.66 1.77
C TYR A 23 -20.45 -0.14 1.72
N ALA A 24 -19.24 0.30 1.41
CA ALA A 24 -18.86 1.71 1.52
C ALA A 24 -19.50 2.59 0.43
N VAL A 25 -19.52 2.11 -0.82
CA VAL A 25 -19.91 2.94 -1.98
C VAL A 25 -21.37 2.72 -2.36
N ILE A 26 -21.85 1.48 -2.36
CA ILE A 26 -23.22 1.17 -2.80
C ILE A 26 -24.21 1.34 -1.66
N LEU A 27 -23.92 0.77 -0.48
CA LEU A 27 -24.82 0.83 0.67
C LEU A 27 -24.62 2.08 1.52
N GLY A 28 -23.48 2.77 1.40
CA GLY A 28 -23.16 3.97 2.18
C GLY A 28 -23.05 3.70 3.68
N VAL A 29 -22.72 2.47 4.06
CA VAL A 29 -22.58 2.05 5.46
C VAL A 29 -21.17 1.58 5.73
N GLU A 30 -20.71 1.82 6.94
CA GLU A 30 -19.42 1.30 7.39
C GLU A 30 -19.43 -0.22 7.40
N ILE A 31 -18.30 -0.81 7.01
CA ILE A 31 -18.18 -2.26 6.97
C ILE A 31 -18.17 -2.82 8.40
N PRO A 32 -19.04 -3.78 8.74
CA PRO A 32 -19.12 -4.29 10.11
C PRO A 32 -17.91 -5.15 10.43
N TYR A 33 -17.23 -4.87 11.55
CA TYR A 33 -16.07 -5.65 11.98
C TYR A 33 -16.44 -6.76 12.98
N PRO A 34 -16.03 -8.04 12.78
CA PRO A 34 -15.37 -8.58 11.59
C PRO A 34 -16.33 -8.84 10.42
N SER A 35 -15.87 -8.57 9.21
CA SER A 35 -16.64 -8.68 7.97
C SER A 35 -16.25 -9.90 7.13
N VAL A 36 -17.06 -10.17 6.11
CA VAL A 36 -16.70 -11.16 5.07
C VAL A 36 -15.46 -10.71 4.28
N ALA A 37 -15.28 -9.40 4.05
CA ALA A 37 -14.11 -8.87 3.35
C ALA A 37 -12.81 -9.17 4.12
N ASP A 38 -12.84 -9.08 5.45
CA ASP A 38 -11.69 -9.38 6.32
C ASP A 38 -11.20 -10.81 6.14
N ALA A 39 -12.13 -11.77 6.01
CA ALA A 39 -11.79 -13.16 5.75
C ALA A 39 -11.10 -13.32 4.38
N PHE A 40 -11.59 -12.65 3.34
CA PHE A 40 -11.01 -12.72 2.00
C PHE A 40 -9.63 -12.09 1.93
N TRP A 41 -9.42 -10.92 2.53
CA TRP A 41 -8.09 -10.31 2.60
C TRP A 41 -7.11 -11.19 3.38
N LEU A 42 -7.50 -11.67 4.58
CA LEU A 42 -6.63 -12.47 5.44
C LEU A 42 -6.24 -13.80 4.79
N ILE A 43 -7.20 -14.50 4.16
CA ILE A 43 -6.93 -15.73 3.41
C ILE A 43 -6.10 -15.41 2.16
N GLY A 44 -6.37 -14.30 1.46
CA GLY A 44 -5.66 -13.86 0.27
C GLY A 44 -4.18 -13.55 0.52
N TYR A 45 -3.83 -13.08 1.72
CA TYR A 45 -2.43 -12.85 2.08
C TYR A 45 -1.61 -14.14 2.17
N ILE A 46 -2.20 -15.27 2.56
CA ILE A 46 -1.48 -16.55 2.68
C ILE A 46 -0.80 -16.96 1.35
N PRO A 47 -1.52 -17.11 0.22
CA PRO A 47 -0.90 -17.45 -1.05
C PRO A 47 -0.04 -16.32 -1.62
N LEU A 48 -0.30 -15.05 -1.31
CA LEU A 48 0.61 -13.94 -1.68
C LEU A 48 1.96 -14.07 -0.98
N PHE A 49 1.99 -14.40 0.32
CA PHE A 49 3.22 -14.65 1.06
C PHE A 49 3.95 -15.88 0.54
N VAL A 50 3.23 -16.96 0.21
CA VAL A 50 3.84 -18.14 -0.42
C VAL A 50 4.45 -17.79 -1.78
N ALA A 51 3.75 -17.01 -2.61
CA ALA A 51 4.25 -16.56 -3.90
C ALA A 51 5.53 -15.72 -3.74
N LEU A 52 5.54 -14.76 -2.81
CA LEU A 52 6.70 -13.93 -2.50
C LEU A 52 7.87 -14.77 -2.01
N TYR A 53 7.64 -15.69 -1.08
CA TYR A 53 8.67 -16.58 -0.55
C TYR A 53 9.30 -17.43 -1.67
N LEU A 54 8.46 -18.05 -2.52
CA LEU A 54 8.94 -18.85 -3.64
C LEU A 54 9.69 -18.02 -4.67
N TYR A 55 9.25 -16.78 -4.93
CA TYR A 55 9.92 -15.84 -5.82
C TYR A 55 11.30 -15.44 -5.27
N VAL A 56 11.39 -15.04 -4.00
CA VAL A 56 12.67 -14.72 -3.35
C VAL A 56 13.58 -15.94 -3.32
N ARG A 57 13.06 -17.14 -3.06
CA ARG A 57 13.86 -18.38 -3.10
C ARG A 57 14.41 -18.66 -4.49
N LEU A 58 13.64 -18.41 -5.55
CA LEU A 58 14.07 -18.60 -6.93
C LEU A 58 15.24 -17.68 -7.31
N PHE A 59 15.21 -16.43 -6.83
CA PHE A 59 16.25 -15.42 -7.09
C PHE A 59 17.24 -15.24 -5.93
N GLY A 60 17.17 -16.07 -4.88
CA GLY A 60 17.90 -15.84 -3.64
C GLY A 60 19.41 -15.88 -3.79
N ALA A 61 19.92 -16.64 -4.78
CA ALA A 61 21.34 -16.65 -5.13
C ALA A 61 21.78 -15.37 -5.88
N ALA A 62 20.86 -14.68 -6.54
CA ALA A 62 21.08 -13.44 -7.30
C ALA A 62 20.73 -12.17 -6.50
N LEU A 63 20.02 -12.29 -5.38
CA LEU A 63 19.64 -11.18 -4.50
C LEU A 63 20.67 -11.01 -3.39
N THR A 64 21.82 -10.41 -3.71
CA THR A 64 22.76 -10.03 -2.65
C THR A 64 22.27 -8.76 -1.93
N ARG A 65 22.71 -8.53 -0.69
CA ARG A 65 22.45 -7.24 0.01
C ARG A 65 22.87 -6.03 -0.82
N LYS A 66 23.91 -6.19 -1.65
CA LYS A 66 24.38 -5.14 -2.55
C LYS A 66 23.37 -4.86 -3.65
N ASP A 67 22.82 -5.89 -4.29
CA ASP A 67 21.80 -5.73 -5.33
C ASP A 67 20.52 -5.08 -4.78
N LEU A 68 20.16 -5.41 -3.55
CA LEU A 68 19.01 -4.81 -2.88
C LEU A 68 19.23 -3.32 -2.61
N VAL A 69 20.39 -2.96 -2.04
CA VAL A 69 20.78 -1.56 -1.82
C VAL A 69 20.92 -0.80 -3.13
N VAL A 70 21.48 -1.42 -4.18
CA VAL A 70 21.62 -0.82 -5.51
C VAL A 70 20.26 -0.62 -6.15
N SER A 71 19.33 -1.57 -6.09
CA SER A 71 17.98 -1.39 -6.65
C SER A 71 17.19 -0.31 -5.91
N LEU A 72 17.33 -0.25 -4.58
CA LEU A 72 16.70 0.78 -3.74
C LEU A 72 17.29 2.16 -4.07
N ALA A 73 18.62 2.27 -4.12
CA ALA A 73 19.32 3.49 -4.48
C ALA A 73 18.98 3.92 -5.93
N ALA A 74 18.94 2.99 -6.88
CA ALA A 74 18.55 3.28 -8.26
C ALA A 74 17.11 3.79 -8.34
N THR A 75 16.19 3.20 -7.58
CA THR A 75 14.79 3.67 -7.52
C THR A 75 14.72 5.08 -6.93
N ILE A 76 15.44 5.35 -5.84
CA ILE A 76 15.51 6.69 -5.22
C ILE A 76 16.17 7.69 -6.16
N ILE A 77 17.27 7.32 -6.81
CA ILE A 77 18.01 8.18 -7.75
C ILE A 77 17.13 8.46 -8.96
N LEU A 78 16.50 7.45 -9.58
CA LEU A 78 15.57 7.65 -10.71
C LEU A 78 14.39 8.52 -10.31
N ALA A 79 13.87 8.37 -9.09
CA ALA A 79 12.83 9.26 -8.54
C ALA A 79 13.35 10.68 -8.24
N SER A 80 14.66 10.87 -8.05
CA SER A 80 15.30 12.13 -7.65
C SER A 80 16.08 12.84 -8.76
N ILE A 81 16.34 12.19 -9.90
CA ILE A 81 16.94 12.84 -11.07
C ILE A 81 15.99 13.97 -11.47
N LYS A 82 16.54 15.20 -11.56
CA LYS A 82 15.86 16.40 -12.07
C LYS A 82 15.46 16.21 -13.54
N GLY A 83 14.43 15.42 -13.77
CA GLY A 83 13.58 15.45 -14.95
C GLY A 83 12.25 16.13 -14.60
N LYS A 84 11.43 16.45 -15.61
CA LYS A 84 10.09 17.01 -15.39
C LYS A 84 9.33 16.21 -14.33
N LEU A 85 9.45 14.88 -14.32
CA LEU A 85 8.76 13.93 -13.41
C LEU A 85 9.14 13.94 -11.92
N GLY A 86 10.24 14.57 -11.51
CA GLY A 86 10.77 14.40 -10.13
C GLY A 86 9.85 14.94 -9.03
N LYS A 87 9.03 15.96 -9.32
CA LYS A 87 8.15 16.58 -8.30
C LYS A 87 6.97 15.68 -7.98
N SER A 88 6.34 15.08 -8.98
CA SER A 88 5.26 14.11 -8.78
C SER A 88 5.73 12.89 -8.01
N TRP A 89 6.92 12.38 -8.33
CA TRP A 89 7.51 11.24 -7.61
C TRP A 89 7.84 11.56 -6.15
N LEU A 90 8.36 12.75 -5.84
CA LEU A 90 8.58 13.17 -4.45
C LEU A 90 7.27 13.23 -3.67
N LEU A 91 6.20 13.76 -4.27
CA LEU A 91 4.88 13.83 -3.64
C LEU A 91 4.23 12.45 -3.46
N ILE A 92 4.42 11.53 -4.41
CA ILE A 92 4.01 10.12 -4.26
C ILE A 92 4.72 9.49 -3.06
N ASN A 93 6.03 9.67 -2.93
CA ASN A 93 6.79 9.12 -1.82
C ASN A 93 6.36 9.74 -0.47
N ALA A 94 6.15 11.06 -0.44
CA ALA A 94 5.64 11.75 0.75
C ALA A 94 4.26 11.20 1.14
N SER A 95 3.38 10.96 0.16
CA SER A 95 2.07 10.36 0.39
C SER A 95 2.15 8.96 0.99
N ILE A 96 2.95 8.07 0.40
CA ILE A 96 3.12 6.70 0.87
C ILE A 96 3.67 6.71 2.30
N LEU A 97 4.69 7.54 2.58
CA LEU A 97 5.26 7.66 3.92
C LEU A 97 4.23 8.14 4.96
N SER A 98 3.42 9.13 4.61
CA SER A 98 2.36 9.63 5.50
C SER A 98 1.31 8.55 5.78
N ASN A 99 0.83 7.82 4.76
CA ASN A 99 -0.15 6.75 4.95
C ASN A 99 0.40 5.59 5.78
N VAL A 100 1.63 5.13 5.48
CA VAL A 100 2.28 4.06 6.25
C VAL A 100 2.48 4.46 7.71
N ALA A 101 2.91 5.70 7.97
CA ALA A 101 3.00 6.21 9.34
C ALA A 101 1.62 6.27 10.02
N GLY A 102 0.59 6.69 9.28
CA GLY A 102 -0.81 6.66 9.71
C GLY A 102 -1.25 5.25 10.11
N ASP A 103 -1.04 4.25 9.26
CA ASP A 103 -1.42 2.85 9.51
C ASP A 103 -0.71 2.26 10.73
N MET A 104 0.58 2.56 10.91
CA MET A 104 1.36 2.14 12.08
C MET A 104 0.82 2.76 13.36
N LEU A 105 0.55 4.07 13.36
CA LEU A 105 0.03 4.78 14.51
C LEU A 105 -1.42 4.40 14.83
N PHE A 106 -2.27 4.22 13.80
CA PHE A 106 -3.63 3.74 13.94
C PHE A 106 -3.66 2.35 14.57
N SER A 107 -2.85 1.42 14.06
CA SER A 107 -2.72 0.08 14.63
C SER A 107 -2.26 0.11 16.08
N TYR A 108 -1.26 0.94 16.39
CA TYR A 108 -0.74 1.09 17.74
C TYR A 108 -1.77 1.68 18.71
N THR A 109 -2.43 2.78 18.34
CA THR A 109 -3.43 3.47 19.18
C THR A 109 -4.70 2.64 19.35
N THR A 110 -5.13 1.92 18.32
CA THR A 110 -6.23 0.95 18.42
C THR A 110 -5.89 -0.19 19.37
N ALA A 111 -4.66 -0.74 19.30
CA ALA A 111 -4.21 -1.79 20.23
C ALA A 111 -4.17 -1.32 21.69
N GLN A 112 -3.92 -0.03 21.93
CA GLN A 112 -3.98 0.58 23.27
C GLN A 112 -5.39 1.03 23.68
N ASN A 113 -6.39 0.87 22.82
CA ASN A 113 -7.75 1.41 23.01
C ASN A 113 -7.78 2.94 23.25
N THR A 114 -6.81 3.66 22.69
CA THR A 114 -6.71 5.13 22.80
C THR A 114 -7.12 5.86 21.53
N TYR A 115 -7.41 5.13 20.45
CA TYR A 115 -7.94 5.71 19.22
C TYR A 115 -9.37 6.24 19.42
N TYR A 116 -9.67 7.38 18.81
CA TYR A 116 -10.99 8.01 18.78
C TYR A 116 -11.14 8.78 17.46
N ASN A 117 -12.38 9.09 17.05
CA ASN A 117 -12.63 9.83 15.81
C ASN A 117 -12.09 11.28 15.90
N ASP A 118 -11.58 11.81 14.80
CA ASP A 118 -10.89 13.11 14.73
C ASP A 118 -9.55 13.12 15.50
N HIS A 119 -8.87 11.98 15.54
CA HIS A 119 -7.55 11.88 16.13
C HIS A 119 -6.55 12.70 15.31
N LEU A 120 -5.55 13.29 15.96
CA LEU A 120 -4.49 14.03 15.26
C LEU A 120 -3.74 13.18 14.21
N LEU A 121 -3.78 11.84 14.37
CA LEU A 121 -3.15 10.91 13.43
C LEU A 121 -3.89 10.86 12.09
N ASP A 122 -5.20 11.18 12.08
CA ASP A 122 -6.02 11.18 10.87
C ASP A 122 -5.53 12.24 9.86
N LEU A 123 -4.82 13.27 10.35
CA LEU A 123 -4.12 14.23 9.49
C LEU A 123 -3.07 13.56 8.61
N LEU A 124 -2.42 12.48 9.05
CA LEU A 124 -1.44 11.77 8.23
C LEU A 124 -2.09 11.15 7.00
N PHE A 125 -3.29 10.57 7.15
CA PHE A 125 -4.06 10.06 6.02
C PHE A 125 -4.53 11.21 5.13
N LEU A 126 -5.06 12.29 5.71
CA LEU A 126 -5.49 13.48 4.95
C LEU A 126 -4.36 14.08 4.11
N TYR A 127 -3.20 14.35 4.71
CA TYR A 127 -2.04 14.85 3.98
C TYR A 127 -1.52 13.84 2.96
N GLY A 128 -1.57 12.54 3.28
CA GLY A 128 -1.30 11.47 2.34
C GLY A 128 -2.14 11.59 1.06
N TYR A 129 -3.46 11.69 1.20
CA TYR A 129 -4.36 11.85 0.05
C TYR A 129 -4.13 13.17 -0.71
N ILE A 130 -3.89 14.28 -0.02
CA ILE A 130 -3.57 15.57 -0.64
C ILE A 130 -2.29 15.46 -1.48
N PHE A 131 -1.26 14.78 -0.98
CA PHE A 131 -0.02 14.58 -1.71
C PHE A 131 -0.19 13.70 -2.95
N PHE A 132 -1.03 12.65 -2.90
CA PHE A 132 -1.36 11.86 -4.10
C PHE A 132 -2.10 12.71 -5.15
N LEU A 133 -3.04 13.54 -4.73
CA LEU A 133 -3.80 14.39 -5.63
C LEU A 133 -2.92 15.46 -6.28
N LEU A 134 -2.05 16.10 -5.50
CA LEU A 134 -1.05 17.04 -6.00
C LEU A 134 -0.05 16.37 -6.93
N ALA A 135 0.42 15.16 -6.61
CA ALA A 135 1.31 14.40 -7.48
C ALA A 135 0.65 14.11 -8.83
N SER A 136 -0.61 13.66 -8.83
CA SER A 136 -1.37 13.38 -10.04
C SER A 136 -1.55 14.64 -10.89
N TYR A 137 -1.90 15.77 -10.25
CA TYR A 137 -2.04 17.06 -10.93
C TYR A 137 -0.73 17.54 -11.54
N ILE A 138 0.37 17.50 -10.77
CA ILE A 138 1.67 17.93 -11.27
C ILE A 138 2.14 17.01 -12.39
N HIS A 139 1.88 15.71 -12.30
CA HIS A 139 2.24 14.74 -13.33
C HIS A 139 1.59 15.06 -14.68
N THR A 140 0.33 15.49 -14.70
CA THR A 140 -0.34 15.93 -15.95
C THR A 140 0.34 17.13 -16.62
N LYS A 141 1.11 17.94 -15.88
CA LYS A 141 1.87 19.08 -16.40
C LYS A 141 3.31 18.73 -16.76
N GLU A 142 3.78 17.57 -16.34
CA GLU A 142 5.13 17.08 -16.60
C GLU A 142 5.24 16.33 -17.94
N LEU A 143 4.09 15.86 -18.46
CA LEU A 143 3.89 15.33 -19.82
C LEU A 143 3.93 16.48 -20.85
#